data_AF-A0A9J7AT46-F1
#
_entry.id   AF-A0A9J7AT46-F1
#
_cell.length_a   1.000
_cell.length_b   1.000
_cell.length_c   1.000
_cell.angle_alpha   90.00
_cell.angle_beta   90.00
_cell.angle_gamma   90.00
#
_symmetry.space_group_name_H-M   'P 1'
#
loop_
_entity.id
_entity.type
_entity.pdbx_description
1 polymer ?
#
loop_
_entity_poly.entity_id
_entity_poly.type
_entity_poly.pdbx_seq_one_letter_code
_entity_poly.pdbx_strand_id
1 'polypeptide(L)'
;MIRKTALFLAFAIGTGMVSPADAADKKLQEAIAAYGAAAGRIEASVPFCGGPKEEAEFFVRQAKELAEKAGAGPVEWAAIRAAMEKAKAGASFTNYDCSENGGRELATELMAQQRALQAALN
;
A
#
# COMPACT_ATOMS: atom_id res chain seq x y z
N MET A 1 17.33 -43.28 30.62
CA MET A 1 18.29 -43.62 29.55
C MET A 1 17.86 -42.96 28.25
N ILE A 2 18.84 -42.60 27.43
CA ILE A 2 18.85 -41.46 26.48
C ILE A 2 18.46 -41.89 25.05
N ARG A 3 17.63 -41.05 24.41
CA ARG A 3 17.50 -40.64 22.98
C ARG A 3 17.95 -41.58 21.84
N LYS A 4 17.16 -41.56 20.75
CA LYS A 4 17.50 -41.16 19.35
C LYS A 4 16.34 -41.62 18.45
N THR A 5 15.41 -40.79 17.97
CA THR A 5 15.50 -39.73 16.96
C THR A 5 16.19 -40.17 15.66
N ALA A 6 15.37 -40.48 14.66
CA ALA A 6 15.67 -40.40 13.23
C ALA A 6 14.36 -39.86 12.60
N LEU A 7 14.15 -38.55 12.44
CA LEU A 7 14.81 -37.63 11.51
C LEU A 7 15.09 -38.28 10.15
N PHE A 8 14.01 -38.53 9.39
CA PHE A 8 14.12 -38.58 7.94
C PHE A 8 14.08 -37.15 7.40
N LEU A 9 15.28 -36.62 7.20
CA LEU A 9 15.56 -35.48 6.32
C LEU A 9 15.24 -35.93 4.89
N ALA A 10 14.15 -35.43 4.31
CA ALA A 10 13.98 -35.41 2.86
C ALA A 10 14.39 -34.00 2.38
N PHE A 11 15.68 -33.84 2.13
CA PHE A 11 16.26 -32.66 1.51
C PHE A 11 16.02 -32.78 0.00
N ALA A 12 14.92 -32.22 -0.49
CA ALA A 12 14.69 -32.08 -1.93
C ALA A 12 15.51 -30.89 -2.44
N ILE A 13 16.64 -31.21 -3.08
CA ILE A 13 17.45 -30.26 -3.86
C ILE A 13 16.77 -30.11 -5.23
N GLY A 14 16.56 -28.86 -5.67
CA GLY A 14 16.54 -28.55 -7.10
C GLY A 14 15.17 -28.27 -7.71
N THR A 15 14.63 -27.10 -7.39
CA THR A 15 14.16 -26.03 -8.29
C THR A 15 13.32 -25.11 -7.42
N GLY A 16 13.58 -23.80 -7.46
CA GLY A 16 12.84 -22.81 -6.69
C GLY A 16 11.37 -22.81 -7.10
N MET A 17 10.58 -23.69 -6.51
CA MET A 17 9.13 -23.59 -6.50
C MET A 17 8.82 -22.45 -5.52
N VAL A 18 8.84 -21.22 -6.04
CA VAL A 18 8.09 -20.14 -5.42
C VAL A 18 6.66 -20.67 -5.36
N SER A 19 6.17 -20.96 -4.16
CA SER A 19 4.79 -21.38 -4.00
C SER A 19 3.91 -20.27 -4.61
N PRO A 20 2.88 -20.61 -5.40
CA PRO A 20 1.96 -19.59 -5.91
C PRO A 20 1.33 -18.74 -4.78
N ALA A 21 1.32 -19.26 -3.54
CA ALA A 21 0.97 -18.50 -2.33
C ALA A 21 1.95 -17.35 -2.03
N ASP A 22 3.26 -17.60 -2.04
CA ASP A 22 4.28 -16.56 -1.78
C ASP A 22 4.26 -15.44 -2.84
N ALA A 23 3.95 -15.77 -4.09
CA ALA A 23 3.84 -14.79 -5.17
C ALA A 23 2.57 -13.93 -5.06
N ALA A 24 1.46 -14.51 -4.59
CA ALA A 24 0.22 -13.77 -4.34
C ALA A 24 0.37 -12.80 -3.15
N ASP A 25 0.99 -13.25 -2.06
CA ASP A 25 1.26 -12.42 -0.88
C ASP A 25 2.16 -11.23 -1.21
N LYS A 26 3.20 -11.45 -2.03
CA LYS A 26 4.08 -10.37 -2.48
C LYS A 26 3.35 -9.32 -3.32
N LYS A 27 2.50 -9.75 -4.26
CA LYS A 27 1.71 -8.83 -5.09
C LYS A 27 0.74 -8.00 -4.26
N LEU A 28 0.10 -8.61 -3.26
CA LEU A 28 -0.78 -7.90 -2.33
C LEU A 28 0.00 -6.86 -1.51
N GLN A 29 1.16 -7.23 -0.97
CA GLN A 29 2.01 -6.29 -0.23
C GLN A 29 2.47 -5.12 -1.08
N GLU A 30 2.86 -5.38 -2.34
CA GLU A 30 3.24 -4.33 -3.30
C GLU A 30 2.06 -3.40 -3.62
N ALA A 31 0.85 -3.95 -3.82
CA ALA A 31 -0.34 -3.15 -4.10
C ALA A 31 -0.77 -2.30 -2.89
N ILE A 32 -0.72 -2.86 -1.68
CA ILE A 32 -0.94 -2.13 -0.42
C ILE A 32 0.04 -0.97 -0.28
N ALA A 33 1.33 -1.23 -0.52
CA ALA A 33 2.37 -0.20 -0.41
C ALA A 33 2.21 0.88 -1.47
N ALA A 34 1.88 0.52 -2.71
CA ALA A 34 1.69 1.47 -3.81
C ALA A 34 0.46 2.36 -3.60
N TYR A 35 -0.67 1.77 -3.20
CA TYR A 35 -1.88 2.53 -2.86
C TYR A 35 -1.64 3.46 -1.67
N GLY A 36 -1.05 2.94 -0.59
CA GLY A 36 -0.70 3.75 0.58
C GLY A 36 0.27 4.88 0.25
N ALA A 37 1.26 4.65 -0.61
CA ALA A 37 2.19 5.70 -1.02
C ALA A 37 1.52 6.80 -1.85
N ALA A 38 0.63 6.44 -2.79
CA ALA A 38 -0.14 7.41 -3.56
C ALA A 38 -1.07 8.25 -2.66
N ALA A 39 -1.80 7.61 -1.76
CA ALA A 39 -2.65 8.30 -0.80
C ALA A 39 -1.83 9.18 0.15
N GLY A 40 -0.69 8.71 0.65
CA GLY A 40 0.19 9.49 1.53
C GLY A 40 0.76 10.74 0.85
N ARG A 41 1.05 10.68 -0.45
CA ARG A 41 1.48 11.84 -1.25
C ARG A 41 0.39 12.90 -1.37
N ILE A 42 -0.86 12.49 -1.60
CA ILE A 42 -2.00 13.42 -1.63
C ILE A 42 -2.24 14.02 -0.24
N GLU A 43 -2.21 13.20 0.82
CA GLU A 43 -2.35 13.71 2.20
C GLU A 43 -1.27 14.76 2.50
N ALA A 44 -0.03 14.52 2.06
CA ALA A 44 1.08 15.45 2.23
C ALA A 44 0.91 16.74 1.40
N SER A 45 0.28 16.66 0.23
CA SER A 45 0.10 17.81 -0.67
C SER A 45 -0.91 18.82 -0.16
N VAL A 46 -1.93 18.38 0.58
CA VAL A 46 -2.99 19.27 1.10
C VAL A 46 -2.43 20.44 1.90
N PRO A 47 -1.70 20.25 3.03
CA PRO A 47 -1.15 21.37 3.79
C PRO A 47 -0.07 22.13 3.01
N PHE A 48 0.65 21.46 2.10
CA PHE A 48 1.66 22.11 1.28
C PHE A 48 1.06 23.11 0.29
N CYS A 49 -0.06 22.75 -0.35
CA CYS A 49 -0.80 23.60 -1.28
C CYS A 49 -1.72 24.62 -0.58
N GLY A 50 -1.60 24.79 0.74
CA GLY A 50 -2.36 25.77 1.53
C GLY A 50 -3.71 25.30 2.05
N GLY A 51 -4.03 24.01 1.90
CA GLY A 51 -5.26 23.41 2.44
C GLY A 51 -5.20 23.22 3.96
N PRO A 52 -6.34 23.30 4.67
CA PRO A 52 -6.41 23.09 6.11
C PRO A 52 -6.19 21.60 6.48
N LYS A 53 -5.79 21.35 7.73
CA LYS A 53 -5.51 19.98 8.21
C LYS A 53 -6.76 19.09 8.15
N GLU A 54 -7.93 19.68 8.37
CA GLU A 54 -9.23 19.02 8.30
C GLU A 54 -9.52 18.45 6.90
N GLU A 55 -8.99 19.08 5.84
CA GLU A 55 -9.10 18.58 4.47
C GLU A 55 -8.21 17.34 4.26
N ALA A 56 -7.00 17.33 4.84
CA ALA A 56 -6.14 16.15 4.81
C ALA A 56 -6.80 14.97 5.56
N GLU A 57 -7.39 15.23 6.73
CA GLU A 57 -8.13 14.21 7.49
C GLU A 57 -9.39 13.72 6.75
N PHE A 58 -10.09 14.62 6.06
CA PHE A 58 -11.22 14.25 5.20
C PHE A 58 -10.76 13.35 4.06
N PHE A 59 -9.65 13.69 3.39
CA PHE A 59 -9.05 12.86 2.35
C PHE A 59 -8.68 11.47 2.87
N VAL A 60 -8.06 11.38 4.06
CA VAL A 60 -7.71 10.07 4.66
C VAL A 60 -8.95 9.19 4.86
N ARG A 61 -10.09 9.76 5.23
CA ARG A 61 -11.36 9.01 5.32
C ARG A 61 -11.80 8.50 3.94
N GLN A 62 -11.72 9.34 2.90
CA GLN A 62 -12.05 8.91 1.54
C GLN A 62 -11.11 7.83 1.01
N ALA A 63 -9.80 7.94 1.27
CA ALA A 63 -8.82 6.93 0.93
C ALA A 63 -9.10 5.60 1.63
N LYS A 64 -9.63 5.62 2.87
CA LYS A 64 -10.10 4.43 3.56
C LYS A 64 -11.29 3.80 2.85
N GLU A 65 -12.33 4.58 2.56
CA GLU A 65 -13.54 4.10 1.88
C GLU A 65 -13.24 3.50 0.50
N LEU A 66 -12.28 4.08 -0.24
CA LEU A 66 -11.82 3.55 -1.53
C LEU A 66 -11.06 2.22 -1.38
N ALA A 67 -10.25 2.08 -0.34
CA ALA A 67 -9.58 0.81 -0.03
C ALA A 67 -10.59 -0.27 0.38
N GLU A 68 -11.57 0.08 1.22
CA GLU A 68 -12.64 -0.85 1.63
C GLU A 68 -13.47 -1.31 0.42
N LYS A 69 -13.78 -0.40 -0.51
CA LYS A 69 -14.41 -0.76 -1.81
C LYS A 69 -13.56 -1.67 -2.68
N ALA A 70 -12.24 -1.63 -2.54
CA ALA A 70 -11.32 -2.57 -3.20
C ALA A 70 -11.31 -3.96 -2.54
N GLY A 71 -11.90 -4.11 -1.35
CA GLY A 71 -11.91 -5.33 -0.55
C GLY A 71 -10.98 -5.30 0.67
N ALA A 72 -10.34 -4.16 0.97
CA ALA A 72 -9.39 -4.07 2.09
C ALA A 72 -10.13 -4.13 3.43
N GLY A 73 -9.66 -4.98 4.33
CA GLY A 73 -10.14 -5.07 5.72
C GLY A 73 -9.32 -4.22 6.69
N PRO A 74 -9.53 -4.40 8.00
CA PRO A 74 -8.81 -3.66 9.03
C PRO A 74 -7.29 -3.86 9.01
N VAL A 75 -6.83 -5.06 8.65
CA VAL A 75 -5.40 -5.41 8.60
C VAL A 75 -4.71 -4.70 7.43
N GLU A 76 -5.32 -4.79 6.25
CA GLU A 76 -4.85 -4.12 5.04
C GLU A 76 -4.85 -2.61 5.24
N TRP A 77 -5.90 -2.05 5.86
CA TRP A 77 -5.95 -0.63 6.17
C TRP A 77 -4.82 -0.17 7.10
N ALA A 78 -4.48 -0.95 8.12
CA ALA A 78 -3.36 -0.63 9.00
C ALA A 78 -2.03 -0.57 8.22
N ALA A 79 -1.82 -1.51 7.30
CA ALA A 79 -0.64 -1.53 6.43
C ALA A 79 -0.63 -0.37 5.42
N ILE A 80 -1.78 -0.05 4.82
CA ILE A 80 -1.97 1.11 3.95
C ILE A 80 -1.62 2.40 4.71
N ARG A 81 -2.13 2.58 5.93
CA ARG A 81 -1.82 3.76 6.76
C ARG A 81 -0.34 3.86 7.10
N ALA A 82 0.33 2.75 7.41
CA ALA A 82 1.77 2.76 7.63
C ALA A 82 2.54 3.20 6.36
N ALA A 83 2.12 2.74 5.19
CA ALA A 83 2.69 3.17 3.91
C ALA A 83 2.41 4.65 3.61
N MET A 84 1.23 5.16 3.95
CA MET A 84 0.89 6.59 3.83
C MET A 84 1.82 7.46 4.67
N GLU A 85 1.99 7.12 5.96
CA GLU A 85 2.86 7.87 6.87
C GLU A 85 4.32 7.85 6.40
N LYS A 86 4.80 6.71 5.90
CA LYS A 86 6.14 6.60 5.30
C LYS A 86 6.30 7.50 4.07
N ALA A 87 5.33 7.50 3.17
CA ALA A 87 5.37 8.32 1.96
C ALA A 87 5.28 9.82 2.28
N LYS A 88 4.46 10.21 3.26
CA LYS A 88 4.37 11.58 3.76
C LYS A 88 5.71 12.06 4.33
N ALA A 89 6.37 11.24 5.15
CA ALA A 89 7.67 11.58 5.71
C ALA A 89 8.79 11.70 4.65
N GLY A 90 8.67 10.97 3.54
CA GLY A 90 9.61 11.01 2.42
C GLY A 90 9.23 11.99 1.29
N ALA A 91 8.12 12.73 1.41
CA ALA A 91 7.66 13.62 0.36
C ALA A 91 8.60 14.82 0.23
N SER A 92 9.20 14.99 -0.95
CA SER A 92 9.94 16.20 -1.30
C SER A 92 8.97 17.22 -1.89
N PHE A 93 8.79 18.34 -1.21
CA PHE A 93 7.81 19.36 -1.57
C PHE A 93 8.28 20.33 -2.65
N THR A 94 9.54 20.26 -3.06
CA THR A 94 10.17 21.19 -4.00
C THR A 94 9.54 21.20 -5.40
N ASN A 95 8.73 20.21 -5.77
CA ASN A 95 8.15 20.05 -7.11
C ASN A 95 6.64 19.71 -7.12
N TYR A 96 5.89 19.97 -6.06
CA TYR A 96 4.44 19.70 -6.08
C TYR A 96 3.71 20.73 -6.94
N ASP A 97 3.03 20.26 -7.98
CA ASP A 97 2.08 21.08 -8.73
C ASP A 97 0.77 21.21 -7.94
N CYS A 98 0.55 22.39 -7.38
CA CYS A 98 -0.67 22.72 -6.63
C CYS A 98 -1.81 23.23 -7.53
N SER A 99 -1.65 23.21 -8.85
CA SER A 99 -2.73 23.51 -9.79
C SER A 99 -3.72 22.34 -9.89
N GLU A 100 -4.83 22.58 -10.59
CA GLU A 100 -5.80 21.54 -10.92
C GLU A 100 -5.18 20.37 -11.70
N ASN A 101 -4.13 20.63 -12.50
CA ASN A 101 -3.45 19.59 -13.26
C ASN A 101 -2.69 18.62 -12.34
N GLY A 102 -1.90 19.15 -11.39
CA GLY A 102 -1.21 18.35 -10.39
C GLY A 102 -2.18 17.55 -9.51
N GLY A 103 -3.28 18.16 -9.09
CA GLY A 103 -4.34 17.44 -8.37
C GLY A 103 -4.95 16.29 -9.18
N ARG A 104 -5.20 16.51 -10.48
CA ARG A 104 -5.74 15.48 -11.39
C ARG A 104 -4.76 14.32 -11.61
N GLU A 105 -3.46 14.60 -11.73
CA GLU A 105 -2.43 13.56 -11.87
C GLU A 105 -2.37 12.67 -10.63
N LEU A 106 -2.33 13.27 -9.43
CA LEU A 106 -2.33 12.53 -8.17
C LEU A 106 -3.60 11.69 -8.01
N ALA A 107 -4.78 12.24 -8.31
CA ALA A 107 -6.04 11.51 -8.26
C ALA A 107 -6.07 10.34 -9.27
N THR A 108 -5.53 10.55 -10.48
CA THR A 108 -5.43 9.50 -11.50
C THR A 108 -4.53 8.36 -11.04
N GLU A 109 -3.39 8.69 -10.43
CA GLU A 109 -2.50 7.71 -9.84
C GLU A 109 -3.20 6.92 -8.72
N LEU A 110 -3.84 7.61 -7.78
CA LEU A 110 -4.57 6.95 -6.68
C LEU A 110 -5.61 5.96 -7.20
N MET A 111 -6.41 6.35 -8.20
CA MET A 111 -7.42 5.47 -8.79
C MET A 111 -6.81 4.30 -9.57
N ALA A 112 -5.64 4.47 -10.20
CA ALA A 112 -4.91 3.37 -10.80
C ALA A 112 -4.43 2.37 -9.74
N GLN A 113 -3.89 2.85 -8.62
CA GLN A 113 -3.45 2.00 -7.51
C GLN A 113 -4.63 1.35 -6.77
N GLN A 114 -5.78 2.01 -6.67
CA GLN A 114 -6.99 1.41 -6.09
C GLN A 114 -7.44 0.20 -6.90
N ARG A 115 -7.40 0.27 -8.23
CA ARG A 115 -7.72 -0.86 -9.11
C ARG A 115 -6.70 -1.99 -8.98
N ALA A 116 -5.42 -1.66 -8.85
CA ALA A 116 -4.36 -2.66 -8.62
C ALA A 116 -4.54 -3.36 -7.26
N LEU A 117 -4.88 -2.60 -6.21
CA LEU A 117 -5.21 -3.13 -4.89
C LEU A 117 -6.43 -4.06 -4.97
N GLN A 118 -7.48 -3.63 -5.67
CA GLN A 118 -8.68 -4.47 -5.86
C GLN A 118 -8.33 -5.78 -6.58
N ALA A 119 -7.49 -5.73 -7.62
CA ALA A 119 -7.06 -6.92 -8.35
C ALA A 119 -6.12 -7.84 -7.54
N ALA A 120 -5.49 -7.33 -6.47
CA ALA A 120 -4.65 -8.13 -5.60
C ALA A 120 -5.42 -8.76 -4.42
N LEU A 121 -6.59 -8.21 -4.08
CA LEU A 121 -7.45 -8.67 -2.99
C LEU A 121 -8.53 -9.68 -3.44
N ASN A 122 -8.81 -9.75 -4.75
CA ASN A 122 -9.82 -10.61 -5.36
C ASN A 122 -9.19 -11.58 -6.36
#